data_AF-A0A3A9FG13-F1
#
_entry.id   AF-A0A3A9FG13-F1
#
_cell.length_a   1.000
_cell.length_b   1.000
_cell.length_c   1.000
_cell.angle_alpha   90.00
_cell.angle_beta   90.00
_cell.angle_gamma   90.00
#
_symmetry.space_group_name_H-M   'P 1'
#
loop_
_entity.id
_entity.type
_entity.pdbx_description
1 polymer ?
#
loop_
_entity_poly.entity_id
_entity_poly.type
_entity_poly.pdbx_seq_one_letter_code
_entity_poly.pdbx_strand_id
1 'polypeptide(L)'
;MEHRQVEHITAVIAYVEEHLNEKLDLETVANAVHYSKYYLHRMFTDTVGMTLHEYIRRRKLTEAAKLLVFSQKPLLEVALLAGYESQQAFTSVFKDMYKRTPLEYRENQAFYPLQLEFTLNKNASAPAIMVSDIVYATQDDIPDWMNFARLVIDGFPGFDEAEHLEHLKFCIAQKQALMIRDKKVVVGAAAFSRKTGSIDYLGVHPQYRKHDIAKAFLDFILCNLFTGRKISITTFREGDKADTGQRAAYKQLGFAEAELLTEFGYPTQRLILYPKQEEHSHE
;
A
#
# COMPACT_ATOMS: atom_id res chain seq x y z
N MET A 1 -10.71 -19.79 14.03
CA MET A 1 -9.59 -19.12 14.74
C MET A 1 -9.30 -17.74 14.15
N GLU A 2 -9.34 -17.56 12.83
CA GLU A 2 -9.09 -16.27 12.15
C GLU A 2 -10.03 -15.13 12.58
N HIS A 3 -11.33 -15.39 12.77
CA HIS A 3 -12.31 -14.35 13.16
C HIS A 3 -11.96 -13.62 14.46
N ARG A 4 -11.56 -14.37 15.50
CA ARG A 4 -11.20 -13.82 16.82
C ARG A 4 -9.89 -13.02 16.76
N GLN A 5 -8.95 -13.42 15.91
CA GLN A 5 -7.71 -12.67 15.69
C GLN A 5 -7.98 -11.33 15.00
N VAL A 6 -8.89 -11.28 14.02
CA VAL A 6 -9.28 -10.04 13.35
C VAL A 6 -9.93 -9.07 14.34
N GLU A 7 -10.86 -9.54 15.19
CA GLU A 7 -11.48 -8.72 16.23
C GLU A 7 -10.44 -8.13 17.20
N HIS A 8 -9.48 -8.95 17.64
CA HIS A 8 -8.42 -8.49 18.53
C HIS A 8 -7.55 -7.41 17.87
N ILE A 9 -7.20 -7.56 16.59
CA ILE A 9 -6.41 -6.55 15.88
C ILE A 9 -7.22 -5.29 15.59
N THR A 10 -8.51 -5.40 15.28
CA THR A 10 -9.38 -4.23 15.14
C THR A 10 -9.41 -3.42 16.44
N ALA A 11 -9.48 -4.06 17.61
CA ALA A 11 -9.42 -3.37 18.90
C ALA A 11 -8.06 -2.68 19.14
N VAL A 12 -6.95 -3.32 18.73
CA VAL A 12 -5.61 -2.72 18.78
C VAL A 12 -5.52 -1.47 17.90
N ILE A 13 -6.01 -1.55 16.67
CA ILE A 13 -6.01 -0.41 15.73
C ILE A 13 -6.84 0.73 16.31
N ALA A 14 -8.06 0.45 16.79
CA ALA A 14 -8.92 1.46 17.41
C ALA A 14 -8.24 2.16 18.60
N TYR A 15 -7.60 1.41 19.49
CA TYR A 15 -6.86 1.98 20.61
C TYR A 15 -5.73 2.90 20.13
N VAL A 16 -4.96 2.49 19.11
CA VAL A 16 -3.88 3.29 18.55
C VAL A 16 -4.40 4.59 17.92
N GLU A 17 -5.48 4.55 17.15
CA GLU A 17 -6.03 5.75 16.51
C GLU A 17 -6.59 6.74 17.54
N GLU A 18 -7.24 6.25 18.61
CA GLU A 18 -7.74 7.09 19.70
C GLU A 18 -6.61 7.79 20.47
N HIS A 19 -5.45 7.13 20.61
CA HIS A 19 -4.30 7.61 21.38
C HIS A 19 -3.14 8.08 20.48
N LEU A 20 -3.39 8.37 19.20
CA LEU A 20 -2.31 8.63 18.23
C LEU A 20 -1.50 9.88 18.58
N ASN A 21 -2.08 10.83 19.31
CA ASN A 21 -1.41 12.06 19.77
C ASN A 21 -0.53 11.85 21.01
N GLU A 22 -0.53 10.65 21.58
CA GLU A 22 0.21 10.31 22.79
C GLU A 22 1.52 9.56 22.48
N LYS A 23 2.35 9.38 23.50
CA LYS A 23 3.55 8.54 23.40
C LYS A 23 3.14 7.07 23.46
N LEU A 24 2.86 6.48 22.30
CA LEU A 24 2.57 5.06 22.16
C LEU A 24 3.84 4.25 21.86
N ASP A 25 3.97 3.13 22.57
CA ASP A 25 4.92 2.07 22.27
C ASP A 25 4.23 0.70 22.38
N LEU A 26 4.94 -0.36 21.97
CA LEU A 26 4.42 -1.72 21.98
C LEU A 26 3.98 -2.18 23.38
N GLU A 27 4.65 -1.70 24.44
CA GLU A 27 4.34 -2.05 25.82
C GLU A 27 3.03 -1.43 26.29
N THR A 28 2.88 -0.13 26.07
CA THR A 28 1.68 0.63 26.42
C THR A 28 0.45 0.03 25.72
N VAL A 29 0.54 -0.23 24.41
CA VAL A 29 -0.57 -0.82 23.67
C VAL A 29 -0.86 -2.24 24.16
N ALA A 30 0.16 -3.10 24.33
CA ALA A 30 -0.02 -4.47 24.79
C ALA A 30 -0.71 -4.54 26.16
N ASN A 31 -0.32 -3.68 27.10
CA ASN A 31 -0.93 -3.61 28.43
C ASN A 31 -2.40 -3.16 28.36
N ALA A 32 -2.71 -2.15 27.53
CA ALA A 32 -4.06 -1.64 27.38
C ALA A 32 -5.04 -2.66 26.78
N VAL A 33 -4.57 -3.51 25.85
CA VAL A 33 -5.39 -4.57 25.24
C VAL A 33 -5.21 -5.95 25.90
N HIS A 34 -4.54 -6.01 27.06
CA HIS A 34 -4.30 -7.23 27.85
C HIS A 34 -3.61 -8.38 27.08
N TYR A 35 -2.63 -8.05 26.23
CA TYR A 35 -1.76 -9.03 25.56
C TYR A 35 -0.32 -8.95 26.02
N SER A 36 0.43 -10.04 25.85
CA SER A 36 1.89 -9.96 25.93
C SER A 36 2.45 -9.23 24.71
N LYS A 37 3.55 -8.48 24.89
CA LYS A 37 4.21 -7.74 23.80
C LYS A 37 4.57 -8.65 22.61
N TYR A 38 5.07 -9.86 22.90
CA TYR A 38 5.45 -10.84 21.88
C TYR A 38 4.25 -11.33 21.07
N TYR A 39 3.14 -11.62 21.75
CA TYR A 39 1.91 -12.05 21.10
C TYR A 39 1.35 -10.93 20.22
N LEU A 40 1.25 -9.70 20.75
CA LEU A 40 0.76 -8.55 20.01
C LEU A 40 1.63 -8.26 18.78
N HIS A 41 2.96 -8.24 18.94
CA HIS A 41 3.88 -8.00 17.84
C HIS A 41 3.69 -9.00 16.69
N ARG A 42 3.66 -10.31 17.00
CA ARG A 42 3.48 -11.36 16.01
C ARG A 42 2.10 -11.25 15.35
N MET A 43 1.04 -11.20 16.15
CA MET A 43 -0.34 -11.14 15.68
C MET A 43 -0.58 -9.93 14.77
N PHE A 44 -0.08 -8.75 15.14
CA PHE A 44 -0.23 -7.52 14.36
C PHE A 44 0.56 -7.60 13.05
N THR A 45 1.83 -8.01 13.11
CA THR A 45 2.68 -8.11 11.92
C THR A 45 2.12 -9.15 10.93
N ASP A 46 1.63 -10.28 11.42
CA ASP A 46 1.06 -11.33 10.57
C ASP A 46 -0.25 -10.91 9.89
N THR A 47 -1.04 -10.06 10.54
CA THR A 47 -2.36 -9.63 10.04
C THR A 47 -2.27 -8.41 9.13
N VAL A 48 -1.44 -7.43 9.52
CA VAL A 48 -1.34 -6.11 8.87
C VAL A 48 -0.17 -6.06 7.87
N GLY A 49 0.83 -6.92 8.04
CA GLY A 49 2.02 -6.95 7.18
C GLY A 49 3.08 -5.90 7.52
N MET A 50 2.93 -5.19 8.64
CA MET A 50 3.94 -4.28 9.19
C MET A 50 3.93 -4.32 10.72
N THR A 51 5.01 -3.86 11.35
CA THR A 51 5.06 -3.81 12.81
C THR A 51 4.15 -2.71 13.35
N LEU A 52 3.68 -2.87 14.59
CA LEU A 52 2.89 -1.85 15.28
C LEU A 52 3.61 -0.50 15.38
N HIS A 53 4.92 -0.52 15.61
CA HIS A 53 5.73 0.69 15.68
C HIS A 53 5.76 1.45 14.35
N GLU A 54 5.98 0.74 13.24
CA GLU A 54 5.99 1.35 11.92
C GLU A 54 4.60 1.88 11.54
N TYR A 55 3.53 1.15 11.89
CA TYR A 55 2.16 1.63 11.71
C TYR A 55 1.92 2.96 12.42
N ILE A 56 2.20 3.04 13.74
CA ILE A 56 2.05 4.27 14.53
C ILE A 56 2.87 5.42 13.93
N ARG A 57 4.12 5.15 13.55
CA ARG A 57 5.02 6.14 12.97
C ARG A 57 4.48 6.70 11.66
N ARG A 58 3.98 5.86 10.75
CA ARG A 58 3.38 6.28 9.48
C ARG A 58 2.07 7.02 9.65
N ARG A 59 1.23 6.60 10.60
CA ARG A 59 -0.01 7.30 10.96
C ARG A 59 0.30 8.71 11.49
N LYS A 60 1.23 8.85 12.44
CA LYS A 60 1.69 10.16 12.94
C LYS A 60 2.26 11.06 11.85
N LEU A 61 3.08 10.52 10.94
CA LEU A 61 3.61 11.27 9.81
C LEU A 61 2.51 11.71 8.83
N THR A 62 1.48 10.87 8.63
CA THR A 62 0.32 11.20 7.80
C THR A 62 -0.48 12.34 8.40
N GLU A 63 -0.75 12.32 9.72
CA GLU A 63 -1.43 13.44 10.38
C GLU A 63 -0.57 14.72 10.37
N ALA A 64 0.75 14.59 10.52
CA ALA A 64 1.67 15.72 10.37
C ALA A 64 1.61 16.31 8.95
N ALA A 65 1.60 15.48 7.91
CA ALA A 65 1.46 15.92 6.52
C ALA A 65 0.14 16.66 6.27
N LYS A 66 -0.98 16.19 6.86
CA LYS A 66 -2.26 16.92 6.83
C LYS A 66 -2.13 18.30 7.48
N LEU A 67 -1.51 18.39 8.66
CA LEU A 67 -1.31 19.69 9.33
C LEU A 67 -0.42 20.62 8.52
N LEU A 68 0.58 20.11 7.81
CA LEU A 68 1.44 20.94 6.96
C LEU A 68 0.69 21.56 5.78
N VAL A 69 -0.27 20.84 5.19
CA VAL A 69 -1.02 21.29 4.00
C VAL A 69 -2.26 22.10 4.36
N PHE A 70 -3.00 21.66 5.38
CA PHE A 70 -4.33 22.20 5.70
C PHE A 70 -4.35 23.13 6.92
N SER A 71 -3.19 23.51 7.46
CA SER A 71 -3.11 24.43 8.59
C SER A 71 -1.89 25.35 8.51
N GLN A 72 -1.89 26.41 9.31
CA GLN A 72 -0.78 27.36 9.44
C GLN A 72 0.07 27.13 10.69
N LYS A 73 0.00 25.95 11.31
CA LYS A 73 0.78 25.63 12.52
C LYS A 73 2.29 25.77 12.26
N PRO A 74 3.09 26.31 13.20
CA PRO A 74 4.54 26.33 13.08
C PRO A 74 5.14 24.93 12.89
N LEU A 75 6.23 24.81 12.12
CA LEU A 75 6.88 23.51 11.86
C LEU A 75 7.31 22.79 13.14
N LEU A 76 7.76 23.54 14.15
CA LEU A 76 8.09 22.99 15.46
C LEU A 76 6.88 22.39 16.16
N GLU A 77 5.71 23.04 16.10
CA GLU A 77 4.48 22.52 16.70
C GLU A 77 4.04 21.22 16.01
N VAL A 78 4.10 21.18 14.67
CA VAL A 78 3.81 19.97 13.90
C VAL A 78 4.77 18.83 14.26
N ALA A 79 6.06 19.13 14.43
CA ALA A 79 7.06 18.14 14.84
C ALA A 79 6.75 17.55 16.23
N LEU A 80 6.40 18.40 17.19
CA LEU A 80 6.04 17.97 18.55
C LEU A 80 4.76 17.12 18.57
N LEU A 81 3.73 17.53 17.82
CA LEU A 81 2.48 16.76 17.67
C LEU A 81 2.71 15.40 17.00
N ALA A 82 3.65 15.33 16.07
CA ALA A 82 4.07 14.08 15.44
C ALA A 82 4.96 13.21 16.36
N GLY A 83 5.25 13.66 17.59
CA GLY A 83 6.00 12.91 18.60
C GLY A 83 7.52 13.05 18.50
N TYR A 84 8.03 14.08 17.81
CA TYR A 84 9.47 14.34 17.69
C TYR A 84 9.91 15.45 18.65
N GLU A 85 11.06 15.26 19.29
CA GLU A 85 11.60 16.21 20.28
C GLU A 85 12.20 17.47 19.63
N SER A 86 12.45 17.46 18.32
CA SER A 86 12.97 18.62 17.59
C SER A 86 12.49 18.68 16.15
N GLN A 87 12.41 19.91 15.61
CA GLN A 87 12.11 20.15 14.19
C GLN A 87 13.15 19.49 13.26
N GLN A 88 14.42 19.41 13.67
CA GLN A 88 15.48 18.80 12.87
C GLN A 88 15.28 17.28 12.72
N ALA A 89 14.99 16.59 13.83
CA ALA A 89 14.69 15.15 13.81
C ALA A 89 13.46 14.85 12.94
N PHE A 90 12.39 15.64 13.10
CA PHE A 90 11.20 15.53 12.26
C PHE A 90 11.52 15.78 10.79
N THR A 91 12.26 16.85 10.46
CA THR A 91 12.60 17.20 9.07
C THR A 91 13.36 16.09 8.37
N SER A 92 14.33 15.46 9.05
CA SER A 92 15.08 14.32 8.50
C SER A 92 14.16 13.16 8.16
N VAL A 93 13.36 12.72 9.14
CA VAL A 93 12.46 11.57 8.97
C VAL A 93 11.36 11.85 7.95
N PHE A 94 10.78 13.05 7.98
CA PHE A 94 9.75 13.47 7.05
C PHE A 94 10.30 13.49 5.62
N LYS A 95 11.50 14.04 5.41
CA LYS A 95 12.17 14.03 4.10
C LYS A 95 12.50 12.63 3.63
N ASP A 96 12.91 11.73 4.51
CA ASP A 96 13.18 10.35 4.14
C ASP A 96 11.92 9.61 3.67
N MET A 97 10.74 9.95 4.20
CA MET A 97 9.48 9.27 3.86
C MET A 97 8.74 9.96 2.69
N TYR A 98 8.68 11.29 2.67
CA TYR A 98 7.94 12.09 1.69
C TYR A 98 8.81 12.62 0.54
N LYS A 99 10.14 12.44 0.63
CA LYS A 99 11.15 12.92 -0.34
C LYS A 99 11.20 14.43 -0.51
N ARG A 100 10.54 15.16 0.39
CA ARG A 100 10.49 16.63 0.48
C ARG A 100 10.60 17.03 1.93
N THR A 101 11.22 18.18 2.19
CA THR A 101 11.21 18.77 3.53
C THR A 101 9.79 19.17 3.93
N PRO A 102 9.48 19.32 5.23
CA PRO A 102 8.18 19.80 5.68
C PRO A 102 7.77 21.15 5.09
N LEU A 103 8.73 22.05 4.86
CA LEU A 103 8.47 23.36 4.26
C LEU A 103 8.09 23.23 2.78
N GLU A 104 8.89 22.50 1.99
CA GLU A 104 8.59 22.24 0.57
C GLU A 104 7.24 21.51 0.42
N TYR A 105 6.93 20.58 1.33
CA TYR A 105 5.66 19.85 1.32
C TYR A 105 4.46 20.77 1.59
N ARG A 106 4.59 21.69 2.55
CA ARG A 106 3.59 22.74 2.83
C ARG A 106 3.36 23.64 1.62
N GLU A 107 4.43 24.12 1.01
CA GLU A 107 4.35 25.02 -0.15
C GLU A 107 3.75 24.35 -1.38
N ASN A 108 3.96 23.04 -1.55
CA ASN A 108 3.42 22.29 -2.66
C ASN A 108 1.91 22.05 -2.56
N GLN A 109 1.35 22.04 -1.35
CA GLN A 109 -0.08 21.82 -1.07
C GLN A 109 -0.69 20.50 -1.58
N ALA A 110 0.12 19.55 -2.06
CA ALA A 110 -0.32 18.21 -2.44
C ALA A 110 -0.21 17.24 -1.25
N PHE A 111 -1.34 17.00 -0.58
CA PHE A 111 -1.41 16.00 0.49
C PHE A 111 -1.56 14.59 -0.08
N TYR A 112 -0.74 13.67 0.40
CA TYR A 112 -0.97 12.23 0.24
C TYR A 112 -0.61 11.49 1.55
N PRO A 113 -1.39 10.46 1.93
CA PRO A 113 -1.14 9.68 3.12
C PRO A 113 -0.03 8.63 2.92
N LEU A 114 0.81 8.40 3.93
CA LEU A 114 1.70 7.23 3.99
C LEU A 114 0.98 6.00 4.54
N GLN A 115 0.00 6.23 5.42
CA GLN A 115 -0.81 5.21 6.04
C GLN A 115 -2.13 5.82 6.53
N LEU A 116 -3.23 5.14 6.23
CA LEU A 116 -4.56 5.42 6.77
C LEU A 116 -4.92 4.33 7.78
N GLU A 117 -5.98 4.58 8.54
CA GLU A 117 -6.52 3.59 9.45
C GLU A 117 -6.85 2.29 8.69
N PHE A 118 -6.37 1.16 9.20
CA PHE A 118 -6.71 -0.13 8.62
C PHE A 118 -8.11 -0.54 9.03
N THR A 119 -8.97 -0.77 8.04
CA THR A 119 -10.24 -1.47 8.24
C THR A 119 -10.08 -2.92 7.82
N LEU A 120 -10.20 -3.85 8.77
CA LEU A 120 -10.05 -5.28 8.49
C LEU A 120 -11.39 -5.95 8.14
N ASN A 121 -11.34 -6.91 7.22
CA ASN A 121 -12.46 -7.78 6.92
C ASN A 121 -12.68 -8.78 8.08
N LYS A 122 -13.72 -8.54 8.87
CA LYS A 122 -14.14 -9.46 9.94
C LYS A 122 -14.55 -10.82 9.40
N ASN A 123 -15.17 -10.88 8.22
CA ASN A 123 -15.71 -12.11 7.65
C ASN A 123 -14.79 -12.75 6.61
N ALA A 124 -13.48 -12.51 6.72
CA ALA A 124 -12.47 -13.12 5.87
C ALA A 124 -12.69 -14.63 5.83
N SER A 125 -13.06 -15.12 4.66
CA SER A 125 -12.86 -16.50 4.30
C SER A 125 -11.45 -16.54 3.73
N ALA A 126 -10.68 -17.58 4.02
CA ALA A 126 -9.47 -17.86 3.28
C ALA A 126 -9.80 -18.85 2.14
N PRO A 127 -10.62 -18.50 1.11
CA PRO A 127 -10.67 -19.39 -0.03
C PRO A 127 -9.28 -19.40 -0.67
N ALA A 128 -8.89 -20.55 -1.22
CA ALA A 128 -7.83 -20.58 -2.20
C ALA A 128 -8.30 -19.74 -3.39
N ILE A 129 -7.87 -18.48 -3.42
CA ILE A 129 -8.21 -17.53 -4.47
C ILE A 129 -7.63 -18.05 -5.77
N MET A 130 -8.47 -18.22 -6.79
CA MET A 130 -8.06 -18.73 -8.09
C MET A 130 -8.01 -17.61 -9.13
N VAL A 131 -7.22 -17.81 -10.17
CA VAL A 131 -7.18 -16.92 -11.35
C VAL A 131 -8.57 -16.74 -11.97
N SER A 132 -9.44 -17.75 -11.87
CA SER A 132 -10.83 -17.70 -12.33
C SER A 132 -11.73 -16.70 -11.59
N ASP A 133 -11.34 -16.27 -10.39
CA ASP A 133 -12.10 -15.30 -9.59
C ASP A 133 -11.79 -13.85 -9.99
N ILE A 134 -10.84 -13.64 -10.91
CA ILE A 134 -10.51 -12.33 -11.44
C ILE A 134 -11.59 -11.87 -12.42
N VAL A 135 -12.17 -10.70 -12.15
CA VAL A 135 -13.17 -10.07 -13.01
C VAL A 135 -12.74 -8.67 -13.42
N TYR A 136 -13.29 -8.17 -14.54
CA TYR A 136 -13.14 -6.75 -14.88
C TYR A 136 -14.03 -5.90 -13.98
N ALA A 137 -13.46 -4.84 -13.40
CA ALA A 137 -14.22 -3.89 -12.61
C ALA A 137 -15.19 -3.09 -13.50
N THR A 138 -16.33 -2.73 -12.90
CA THR A 138 -17.40 -1.94 -13.51
C THR A 138 -17.52 -0.58 -12.82
N GLN A 139 -18.35 0.32 -13.34
CA GLN A 139 -18.59 1.62 -12.70
C GLN A 139 -19.17 1.48 -11.28
N ASP A 140 -19.97 0.44 -11.03
CA ASP A 140 -20.56 0.16 -9.72
C ASP A 140 -19.51 -0.30 -8.68
N ASP A 141 -18.36 -0.77 -9.14
CA ASP A 141 -17.26 -1.22 -8.27
C ASP A 141 -16.36 -0.06 -7.77
N ILE A 142 -16.48 1.13 -8.35
CA ILE A 142 -15.61 2.28 -8.02
C ILE A 142 -15.56 2.58 -6.51
N PRO A 143 -16.69 2.66 -5.78
CA PRO A 143 -16.64 2.96 -4.34
C PRO A 143 -15.82 1.93 -3.55
N ASP A 144 -16.00 0.63 -3.86
CA ASP A 144 -15.29 -0.45 -3.20
C ASP A 144 -13.81 -0.47 -3.58
N TRP A 145 -13.47 -0.20 -4.85
CA TRP A 145 -12.10 -0.06 -5.29
C TRP A 145 -11.40 1.09 -4.57
N MET A 146 -12.04 2.26 -4.45
CA MET A 146 -11.44 3.40 -3.76
C MET A 146 -11.24 3.13 -2.26
N ASN A 147 -12.19 2.46 -1.62
CA ASN A 147 -12.04 2.01 -0.23
C ASN A 147 -10.87 1.02 -0.10
N PHE A 148 -10.74 0.09 -1.04
CA PHE A 148 -9.61 -0.83 -1.09
C PHE A 148 -8.29 -0.10 -1.31
N ALA A 149 -8.23 0.86 -2.23
CA ALA A 149 -7.02 1.61 -2.54
C ALA A 149 -6.49 2.35 -1.29
N ARG A 150 -7.38 2.94 -0.48
CA ARG A 150 -7.05 3.56 0.81
C ARG A 150 -6.40 2.59 1.82
N LEU A 151 -6.71 1.30 1.74
CA LEU A 151 -6.10 0.28 2.61
C LEU A 151 -4.70 -0.15 2.16
N VAL A 152 -4.31 0.14 0.93
CA VAL A 152 -3.04 -0.33 0.34
C VAL A 152 -2.14 0.81 -0.16
N ILE A 153 -2.47 2.05 0.20
CA ILE A 153 -1.69 3.26 -0.15
C ILE A 153 -0.21 3.16 0.23
N ASP A 154 0.12 2.35 1.25
CA ASP A 154 1.48 2.15 1.74
C ASP A 154 2.41 1.55 0.67
N GLY A 155 1.82 0.96 -0.38
CA GLY A 155 2.54 0.42 -1.54
C GLY A 155 2.70 1.36 -2.73
N PHE A 156 2.11 2.56 -2.70
CA PHE A 156 2.05 3.48 -3.84
C PHE A 156 2.71 4.83 -3.50
N PRO A 157 3.91 5.11 -4.03
CA PRO A 157 4.57 6.39 -3.79
C PRO A 157 3.76 7.57 -4.35
N GLY A 158 3.45 8.56 -3.52
CA GLY A 158 2.77 9.79 -3.96
C GLY A 158 1.33 9.60 -4.41
N PHE A 159 0.61 8.61 -3.85
CA PHE A 159 -0.77 8.29 -4.26
C PHE A 159 -1.75 9.46 -4.08
N ASP A 160 -2.25 9.99 -5.20
CA ASP A 160 -3.32 10.99 -5.23
C ASP A 160 -4.68 10.32 -5.51
N GLU A 161 -5.64 10.49 -4.61
CA GLU A 161 -6.95 9.84 -4.73
C GLU A 161 -7.79 10.37 -5.90
N ALA A 162 -7.66 11.65 -6.24
CA ALA A 162 -8.44 12.26 -7.32
C ALA A 162 -7.91 11.82 -8.68
N GLU A 163 -6.59 11.89 -8.89
CA GLU A 163 -5.95 11.38 -10.12
C GLU A 163 -6.18 9.87 -10.27
N HIS A 164 -6.07 9.09 -9.18
CA HIS A 164 -6.35 7.66 -9.22
C HIS A 164 -7.81 7.37 -9.58
N LEU A 165 -8.77 8.13 -9.07
CA LEU A 165 -10.19 7.97 -9.42
C LEU A 165 -10.45 8.27 -10.90
N GLU A 166 -9.84 9.32 -11.44
CA GLU A 166 -9.96 9.66 -12.86
C GLU A 166 -9.35 8.56 -13.75
N HIS A 167 -8.13 8.10 -13.41
CA HIS A 167 -7.46 7.01 -14.11
C HIS A 167 -8.26 5.70 -14.03
N LEU A 168 -8.81 5.37 -12.86
CA LEU A 168 -9.64 4.19 -12.67
C LEU A 168 -10.88 4.21 -13.57
N LYS A 169 -11.59 5.35 -13.66
CA LYS A 169 -12.76 5.49 -14.56
C LYS A 169 -12.38 5.24 -16.01
N PHE A 170 -11.22 5.77 -16.44
CA PHE A 170 -10.68 5.51 -17.76
C PHE A 170 -10.37 4.02 -17.97
N CYS A 171 -9.64 3.39 -17.03
CA CYS A 171 -9.31 1.96 -17.10
C CYS A 171 -10.55 1.07 -17.16
N ILE A 172 -11.60 1.36 -16.37
CA ILE A 172 -12.88 0.63 -16.40
C ILE A 172 -13.51 0.75 -17.80
N ALA A 173 -13.60 1.97 -18.34
CA ALA A 173 -14.19 2.19 -19.66
C ALA A 173 -13.46 1.42 -20.78
N GLN A 174 -12.15 1.19 -20.63
CA GLN A 174 -11.33 0.46 -21.59
C GLN A 174 -11.19 -1.05 -21.29
N LYS A 175 -11.87 -1.60 -20.28
CA LYS A 175 -11.65 -2.98 -19.77
C LYS A 175 -10.19 -3.26 -19.45
N GLN A 176 -9.63 -2.40 -18.59
CA GLN A 176 -8.24 -2.39 -18.14
C GLN A 176 -8.09 -2.30 -16.61
N ALA A 177 -9.19 -2.51 -15.89
CA ALA A 177 -9.22 -2.62 -14.44
C ALA A 177 -9.72 -4.02 -14.07
N LEU A 178 -8.94 -4.77 -13.30
CA LEU A 178 -9.24 -6.11 -12.81
C LEU A 178 -9.37 -6.07 -11.30
N MET A 179 -10.24 -6.91 -10.76
CA MET A 179 -10.43 -7.03 -9.33
C MET A 179 -10.75 -8.46 -8.93
N ILE A 180 -10.51 -8.75 -7.66
CA ILE A 180 -10.84 -10.01 -7.03
C ILE A 180 -11.49 -9.74 -5.68
N ARG A 181 -12.52 -10.51 -5.35
CA ARG A 181 -13.31 -10.31 -4.12
C ARG A 181 -13.38 -11.60 -3.32
N ASP A 182 -13.32 -11.45 -2.00
CA ASP A 182 -13.82 -12.46 -1.06
C ASP A 182 -15.18 -11.97 -0.56
N LYS A 183 -16.24 -12.63 -1.02
CA LYS A 183 -17.65 -12.21 -0.82
C LYS A 183 -17.85 -10.76 -1.30
N LYS A 184 -18.02 -9.82 -0.37
CA LYS A 184 -18.24 -8.39 -0.66
C LYS A 184 -16.97 -7.56 -0.59
N VAL A 185 -15.87 -8.10 -0.06
CA VAL A 185 -14.64 -7.34 0.16
C VAL A 185 -13.72 -7.49 -1.04
N VAL A 186 -13.20 -6.38 -1.55
CA VAL A 186 -12.12 -6.39 -2.55
C VAL A 186 -10.83 -6.83 -1.86
N VAL A 187 -10.26 -7.95 -2.30
CA VAL A 187 -9.03 -8.51 -1.72
C VAL A 187 -7.79 -8.25 -2.58
N GLY A 188 -8.00 -7.84 -3.82
CA GLY A 188 -6.96 -7.35 -4.70
C GLY A 188 -7.54 -6.64 -5.91
N ALA A 189 -6.75 -5.75 -6.50
CA ALA A 189 -7.13 -5.03 -7.70
C ALA A 189 -5.90 -4.62 -8.51
N ALA A 190 -6.05 -4.59 -9.83
CA ALA A 190 -4.97 -4.27 -10.76
C ALA A 190 -5.48 -3.39 -11.92
N ALA A 191 -4.81 -2.28 -12.20
CA ALA A 191 -5.05 -1.48 -13.40
C ALA A 191 -3.80 -1.52 -14.29
N PHE A 192 -4.01 -1.56 -15.61
CA PHE A 192 -2.92 -1.72 -16.56
C PHE A 192 -3.20 -0.98 -17.87
N SER A 193 -2.18 -0.80 -18.70
CA SER A 193 -2.26 -0.21 -20.02
C SER A 193 -2.09 -1.26 -21.12
N ARG A 194 -3.16 -1.58 -21.87
CA ARG A 194 -3.09 -2.48 -23.05
C ARG A 194 -2.10 -2.02 -24.10
N LYS A 195 -1.94 -0.70 -24.24
CA LYS A 195 -1.04 -0.09 -25.22
C LYS A 195 0.42 -0.33 -24.88
N THR A 196 0.81 -0.04 -23.63
CA THR A 196 2.22 -0.05 -23.21
C THR A 196 2.66 -1.34 -22.54
N GLY A 197 1.73 -2.13 -22.00
CA GLY A 197 2.05 -3.25 -21.11
C GLY A 197 2.46 -2.82 -19.71
N SER A 198 2.19 -1.56 -19.32
CA SER A 198 2.41 -1.12 -17.95
C SER A 198 1.28 -1.61 -17.04
N ILE A 199 1.64 -2.07 -15.84
CA ILE A 199 0.72 -2.21 -14.72
C ILE A 199 0.84 -0.91 -13.95
N ASP A 200 -0.23 -0.13 -13.98
CA ASP A 200 -0.28 1.20 -13.38
C ASP A 200 -0.68 1.11 -11.89
N TYR A 201 -1.35 0.03 -11.51
CA TYR A 201 -1.77 -0.25 -10.14
C TYR A 201 -1.82 -1.76 -9.89
N LEU A 202 -1.28 -2.23 -8.77
CA LEU A 202 -1.43 -3.61 -8.30
C LEU A 202 -1.43 -3.63 -6.77
N GLY A 203 -2.62 -3.70 -6.20
CA GLY A 203 -2.83 -3.72 -4.76
C GLY A 203 -3.28 -5.11 -4.28
N VAL A 204 -2.83 -5.49 -3.08
CA VAL A 204 -3.35 -6.68 -2.37
C VAL A 204 -3.70 -6.30 -0.95
N HIS A 205 -4.91 -6.69 -0.52
CA HIS A 205 -5.42 -6.41 0.81
C HIS A 205 -4.45 -6.97 1.87
N PRO A 206 -4.13 -6.24 2.96
CA PRO A 206 -3.15 -6.65 3.95
C PRO A 206 -3.32 -8.09 4.46
N GLN A 207 -4.55 -8.46 4.85
CA GLN A 207 -4.91 -9.81 5.30
C GLN A 207 -4.63 -10.93 4.28
N TYR A 208 -4.56 -10.60 2.98
CA TYR A 208 -4.43 -11.57 1.90
C TYR A 208 -3.06 -11.54 1.19
N ARG A 209 -2.10 -10.73 1.66
CA ARG A 209 -0.76 -10.62 1.05
C ARG A 209 0.00 -11.95 0.95
N LYS A 210 -0.33 -12.94 1.79
CA LYS A 210 0.24 -14.30 1.79
C LYS A 210 -0.50 -15.32 0.89
N HIS A 211 -1.46 -14.88 0.07
CA HIS A 211 -2.33 -15.77 -0.73
C HIS A 211 -2.10 -15.67 -2.25
N ASP A 212 -0.88 -15.33 -2.69
CA ASP A 212 -0.48 -15.28 -4.10
C ASP A 212 -1.37 -14.42 -5.04
N ILE A 213 -2.20 -13.51 -4.51
CA ILE A 213 -3.10 -12.67 -5.30
C ILE A 213 -2.34 -11.84 -6.35
N ALA A 214 -1.21 -11.23 -5.96
CA ALA A 214 -0.40 -10.46 -6.89
C ALA A 214 0.09 -11.33 -8.06
N LYS A 215 0.54 -12.55 -7.77
CA LYS A 215 0.94 -13.52 -8.78
C LYS A 215 -0.23 -13.93 -9.67
N ALA A 216 -1.41 -14.16 -9.11
CA ALA A 216 -2.61 -14.49 -9.89
C ALA A 216 -2.98 -13.40 -10.90
N PHE A 217 -2.87 -12.12 -10.51
CA PHE A 217 -3.05 -11.01 -11.47
C PHE A 217 -1.99 -11.01 -12.56
N LEU A 218 -0.72 -11.20 -12.21
CA LEU A 218 0.37 -11.24 -13.20
C LEU A 218 0.20 -12.39 -14.19
N ASP A 219 -0.11 -13.59 -13.70
CA ASP A 219 -0.36 -14.77 -14.52
C ASP A 219 -1.56 -14.52 -15.45
N PHE A 220 -2.66 -13.93 -14.93
CA PHE A 220 -3.81 -13.54 -15.75
C PHE A 220 -3.42 -12.56 -16.86
N ILE A 221 -2.68 -11.49 -16.52
CA ILE A 221 -2.26 -10.43 -17.44
C ILE A 221 -1.32 -10.99 -18.53
N LEU A 222 -0.33 -11.78 -18.15
CA LEU A 222 0.64 -12.36 -19.08
C LEU A 222 0.00 -13.42 -20.00
N CYS A 223 -0.80 -14.34 -19.46
CA CYS A 223 -1.37 -15.41 -20.24
C CYS A 223 -2.49 -14.95 -21.18
N ASN A 224 -3.34 -14.01 -20.73
CA ASN A 224 -4.57 -13.65 -21.46
C ASN A 224 -4.48 -12.32 -22.22
N LEU A 225 -3.61 -11.39 -21.81
CA LEU A 225 -3.64 -10.01 -22.31
C LEU A 225 -2.34 -9.59 -23.02
N PHE A 226 -1.20 -10.15 -22.60
CA PHE A 226 0.13 -9.79 -23.11
C PHE A 226 0.98 -11.02 -23.44
N THR A 227 0.36 -12.06 -24.00
CA THR A 227 1.05 -13.31 -24.36
C THR A 227 2.29 -13.01 -25.23
N GLY A 228 3.48 -13.43 -24.76
CA GLY A 228 4.75 -13.19 -25.45
C GLY A 228 5.29 -11.76 -25.41
N ARG A 229 4.67 -10.85 -24.63
CA ARG A 229 5.13 -9.46 -24.47
C ARG A 229 5.63 -9.22 -23.04
N LYS A 230 6.65 -8.36 -22.91
CA LYS A 230 7.09 -7.87 -21.61
C LYS A 230 6.05 -6.94 -21.00
N ILE A 231 5.97 -6.93 -19.69
CA ILE A 231 5.17 -5.97 -18.90
C ILE A 231 6.09 -5.18 -17.97
N SER A 232 5.63 -4.02 -17.52
CA SER A 232 6.39 -3.18 -16.60
C SER A 232 5.53 -2.67 -15.45
N ILE A 233 6.14 -2.41 -14.30
CA ILE A 233 5.51 -1.76 -13.16
C ILE A 233 6.49 -0.76 -12.56
N THR A 234 6.00 0.34 -11.99
CA THR A 234 6.84 1.28 -11.25
C THR A 234 6.68 1.04 -9.75
N THR A 235 7.78 1.09 -8.99
CA THR A 235 7.80 0.92 -7.54
C THR A 235 8.88 1.78 -6.88
N PHE A 236 9.04 1.67 -5.57
CA PHE A 236 10.08 2.33 -4.80
C PHE A 236 11.50 1.99 -5.30
N ARG A 237 12.43 2.93 -5.14
CA ARG A 237 13.86 2.69 -5.39
C ARG A 237 14.45 1.77 -4.31
N GLU A 238 15.59 1.17 -4.61
CA GLU A 238 16.32 0.39 -3.61
C GLU A 238 16.66 1.25 -2.38
N GLY A 239 16.43 0.69 -1.19
CA GLY A 239 16.72 1.36 0.09
C GLY A 239 15.72 2.44 0.50
N ASP A 240 14.62 2.63 -0.24
CA ASP A 240 13.60 3.61 0.11
C ASP A 240 12.92 3.27 1.46
N LYS A 241 12.94 4.23 2.39
CA LYS A 241 12.33 4.10 3.73
C LYS A 241 10.81 4.00 3.70
N ALA A 242 10.15 4.49 2.65
CA ALA A 242 8.71 4.39 2.50
C ALA A 242 8.26 3.03 1.91
N ASP A 243 9.17 2.21 1.41
CA ASP A 243 8.82 0.88 0.90
C ASP A 243 8.46 -0.08 2.05
N THR A 244 7.25 -0.65 2.01
CA THR A 244 6.79 -1.68 2.97
C THR A 244 7.15 -3.11 2.55
N GLY A 245 7.97 -3.27 1.51
CA GLY A 245 8.39 -4.56 0.94
C GLY A 245 7.81 -4.85 -0.43
N GLN A 246 7.13 -3.88 -1.06
CA GLN A 246 6.55 -4.03 -2.39
C GLN A 246 7.61 -4.30 -3.44
N ARG A 247 8.75 -3.58 -3.37
CA ARG A 247 9.85 -3.80 -4.32
C ARG A 247 10.36 -5.23 -4.22
N ALA A 248 10.58 -5.73 -3.00
CA ALA A 248 11.06 -7.09 -2.78
C ALA A 248 10.05 -8.11 -3.31
N ALA A 249 8.75 -7.89 -3.09
CA ALA A 249 7.69 -8.74 -3.62
C ALA A 249 7.71 -8.79 -5.16
N TYR A 250 7.85 -7.66 -5.86
CA TYR A 250 7.97 -7.67 -7.32
C TYR A 250 9.24 -8.39 -7.81
N LYS A 251 10.37 -8.21 -7.14
CA LYS A 251 11.60 -8.95 -7.48
C LYS A 251 11.43 -10.46 -7.31
N GLN A 252 10.74 -10.91 -6.26
CA GLN A 252 10.40 -12.34 -6.06
C GLN A 252 9.48 -12.90 -7.15
N LEU A 253 8.65 -12.05 -7.75
CA LEU A 253 7.80 -12.40 -8.90
C LEU A 253 8.56 -12.38 -10.24
N GLY A 254 9.87 -12.14 -10.23
CA GLY A 254 10.74 -12.21 -11.42
C GLY A 254 10.93 -10.89 -12.15
N PHE A 255 10.42 -9.78 -11.61
CA PHE A 255 10.69 -8.46 -12.19
C PHE A 255 12.17 -8.08 -12.05
N ALA A 256 12.75 -7.64 -13.15
CA ALA A 256 14.11 -7.11 -13.21
C ALA A 256 14.10 -5.58 -13.18
N GLU A 257 15.16 -5.00 -12.64
CA GLU A 257 15.34 -3.56 -12.55
C GLU A 257 15.58 -2.93 -13.93
N ALA A 258 14.96 -1.77 -14.16
CA ALA A 258 15.12 -0.97 -15.37
C ALA A 258 15.39 0.50 -14.99
N GLU A 259 14.86 1.45 -15.75
CA GLU A 259 15.16 2.88 -15.58
C GLU A 259 14.66 3.48 -14.25
N LEU A 260 15.42 4.45 -13.74
CA LEU A 260 14.99 5.32 -12.64
C LEU A 260 14.08 6.40 -13.19
N LEU A 261 12.98 6.67 -12.47
CA LEU A 261 11.94 7.60 -12.87
C LEU A 261 11.62 8.57 -11.73
N THR A 262 10.80 9.56 -12.05
CA THR A 262 10.11 10.40 -11.08
C THR A 262 8.65 10.45 -11.48
N GLU A 263 7.77 9.92 -10.63
CA GLU A 263 6.31 9.88 -10.84
C GLU A 263 5.64 10.66 -9.70
N PHE A 264 4.72 11.56 -10.03
CA PHE A 264 4.05 12.45 -9.05
C PHE A 264 5.04 13.24 -8.16
N GLY A 265 6.22 13.55 -8.70
CA GLY A 265 7.29 14.22 -7.97
C GLY A 265 8.00 13.34 -6.93
N TYR A 266 7.74 12.02 -6.92
CA TYR A 266 8.38 11.02 -6.09
C TYR A 266 9.41 10.20 -6.90
N PRO A 267 10.65 10.00 -6.39
CA PRO A 267 11.66 9.17 -7.04
C PRO A 267 11.28 7.68 -7.03
N THR A 268 11.09 7.10 -8.20
CA THR A 268 10.68 5.71 -8.38
C THR A 268 11.65 4.94 -9.28
N GLN A 269 11.41 3.64 -9.45
CA GLN A 269 12.13 2.80 -10.39
C GLN A 269 11.16 1.90 -11.16
N ARG A 270 11.34 1.85 -12.48
CA ARG A 270 10.63 0.89 -13.32
C ARG A 270 11.25 -0.48 -13.14
N LEU A 271 10.39 -1.48 -13.02
CA LEU A 271 10.75 -2.88 -13.13
C LEU A 271 10.06 -3.50 -14.35
N ILE A 272 10.72 -4.48 -14.97
CA ILE A 272 10.24 -5.17 -16.17
C ILE A 272 10.18 -6.66 -15.90
N LEU A 273 9.05 -7.29 -16.23
CA LEU A 273 8.91 -8.73 -16.27
C LEU A 273 8.88 -9.19 -17.73
N TYR A 274 9.83 -10.05 -18.08
CA TYR A 274 9.94 -10.63 -19.40
C TYR A 274 9.08 -11.89 -19.49
N PRO A 275 8.48 -12.18 -20.66
CA PRO A 275 7.82 -13.46 -20.88
C PRO A 275 8.86 -14.58 -20.72
N LYS A 276 8.45 -15.72 -20.14
CA LYS A 276 9.30 -16.91 -20.10
C LYS A 276 9.62 -17.28 -21.56
N GLN A 277 10.91 -17.38 -21.90
CA GLN A 277 11.31 -17.98 -23.16
C GLN A 277 10.83 -19.44 -23.11
N GLU A 278 10.10 -19.89 -24.12
CA GLU A 278 9.92 -21.32 -24.33
C GLU A 278 11.32 -21.91 -24.49
N GLU A 279 11.76 -22.71 -23.52
CA GLU A 279 12.91 -23.58 -23.73
C GLU A 279 12.54 -24.49 -24.90
N HIS A 280 13.00 -24.15 -26.10
CA HIS A 280 13.11 -25.13 -27.16
C HIS A 280 14.10 -26.18 -26.66
N SER A 281 13.57 -27.22 -26.05
CA SER A 281 14.20 -28.52 -25.92
C SER A 281 14.52 -29.00 -27.33
N HIS A 282 15.71 -28.63 -27.80
CA HIS A 282 16.35 -29.32 -28.91
C HIS A 282 16.74 -30.71 -28.40
N GLU A 283 15.97 -31.70 -28.88
CA GLU A 283 16.37 -33.11 -28.97
C GLU A 283 17.72 -33.28 -29.66
#